data_AF-A0A854DUM5-F1
#
_entry.id   AF-A0A854DUM5-F1
#
_cell.length_a   1.000
_cell.length_b   1.000
_cell.length_c   1.000
_cell.angle_alpha   90.00
_cell.angle_beta   90.00
_cell.angle_gamma   90.00
#
_symmetry.space_group_name_H-M   'P 1'
#
loop_
_entity.id
_entity.type
_entity.pdbx_description
1 polymer ?
#
loop_
_entity_poly.entity_id
_entity_poly.type
_entity_poly.pdbx_seq_one_letter_code
_entity_poly.pdbx_strand_id
1 'polypeptide(L)'
;MPRKLLLCLAAAAALSACKGEDTPATAPASATDTAAAKPAAHQFSPEINAGDFAEMVKTLASDEFEGRAPGSKGEELTVNYIRDQMQRIGLQPGNGDSWFQDVPMTETTADASTVLKITQGGKTTELKFGTDMVVGTRTGQAEVKVDASDLVFVGYGVDAPEQKWNDYAGQDWKGKTVVMFVNDPGFHVDDAKLFDGKRMTYYGRWTYKFEEAARKGAAAALIVHDTAGASYGWDVVKNSWAGPQYDLPAKDDPEARIPVQGWLSADAAKALFAGAGLDLAQAYKDASKRGFKPVPLKATATVDLKSQIAQKQSRNVVGVLPGSKRADEAVLYMAHWDHLGKHEGETGDNIYNGAVDNATGVAGILEVAEAMAHQDPKPERSVVFLAVTLEESGLLGSKYYVSHPTFPLDKIAGVINIDAMSVAGRAKDVTVTGFGSSELEDILKPLAAAQDRTLHGETSVQSGFYFRSDHFNFAKAGVPALYADGGEDLREGGVDAGRKAAADYGANRYHGPKDEFDASTWKLDGTVEDLQLMYGVGKELAGGDRWPNWYEGNPFKAARDAMMKDKASAK
;
A
#
# COMPACT_ATOMS: atom_id res chain seq x y z
N MET A 1 -7.69 47.84 -32.60
CA MET A 1 -8.56 48.97 -33.02
C MET A 1 -9.79 48.39 -33.75
N PRO A 2 -10.95 49.08 -33.77
CA PRO A 2 -12.07 48.58 -32.95
C PRO A 2 -13.47 48.50 -33.64
N ARG A 3 -14.50 48.12 -32.85
CA ARG A 3 -15.98 48.21 -33.11
C ARG A 3 -16.53 47.17 -34.09
N LYS A 4 -17.83 46.84 -34.15
CA LYS A 4 -19.04 46.89 -33.27
C LYS A 4 -20.05 45.88 -33.90
N LEU A 5 -20.80 45.04 -33.17
CA LEU A 5 -22.01 45.30 -32.35
C LEU A 5 -23.25 45.77 -33.16
N LEU A 6 -24.43 45.17 -32.89
CA LEU A 6 -25.79 45.54 -33.38
C LEU A 6 -26.07 45.12 -34.86
N LEU A 7 -27.28 44.89 -35.43
CA LEU A 7 -28.69 44.56 -35.05
C LEU A 7 -29.43 44.22 -36.40
N CYS A 8 -30.64 43.64 -36.56
CA CYS A 8 -31.63 42.92 -35.73
C CYS A 8 -32.68 42.19 -36.62
N LEU A 9 -33.64 41.51 -35.96
CA LEU A 9 -35.04 41.21 -36.36
C LEU A 9 -35.37 40.22 -37.50
N ALA A 10 -36.39 39.41 -37.21
CA ALA A 10 -37.07 38.48 -38.10
C ALA A 10 -38.14 39.13 -39.00
N ALA A 11 -38.52 38.42 -40.05
CA ALA A 11 -39.87 38.46 -40.65
C ALA A 11 -40.19 37.09 -41.27
N ALA A 12 -41.45 36.67 -41.23
CA ALA A 12 -41.93 35.42 -41.82
C ALA A 12 -42.81 35.69 -43.05
N ALA A 13 -42.84 34.76 -44.00
CA ALA A 13 -43.79 34.75 -45.10
C ALA A 13 -44.25 33.31 -45.35
N ALA A 14 -45.56 33.06 -45.20
CA ALA A 14 -46.20 31.80 -45.54
C ALA A 14 -47.05 31.98 -46.80
N LEU A 15 -47.10 30.95 -47.64
CA LEU A 15 -48.06 30.82 -48.74
C LEU A 15 -48.68 29.43 -48.71
N SER A 16 -49.99 29.36 -48.96
CA SER A 16 -50.78 28.14 -48.79
C SER A 16 -51.66 27.85 -50.00
N ALA A 17 -51.52 26.64 -50.55
CA ALA A 17 -52.54 25.90 -51.30
C ALA A 17 -52.08 24.42 -51.26
N CYS A 18 -52.83 23.45 -50.74
CA CYS A 18 -54.16 22.97 -51.17
C CYS A 18 -54.14 22.29 -52.55
N LYS A 19 -54.69 21.08 -52.72
CA LYS A 19 -55.09 20.04 -51.75
C LYS A 19 -55.23 18.72 -52.53
N GLY A 20 -54.83 17.59 -51.95
CA GLY A 20 -55.12 16.25 -52.47
C GLY A 20 -55.55 15.37 -51.31
N GLU A 21 -56.71 14.72 -51.41
CA GLU A 21 -57.28 13.87 -50.36
C GLU A 21 -57.18 12.42 -50.79
N ASP A 22 -56.59 11.59 -49.94
CA ASP A 22 -56.82 10.14 -49.87
C ASP A 22 -56.54 9.67 -48.45
N THR A 23 -57.28 8.68 -47.95
CA THR A 23 -57.28 8.28 -46.54
C THR A 23 -57.81 6.85 -46.36
N PRO A 24 -57.23 5.98 -45.50
CA PRO A 24 -55.82 5.91 -45.07
C PRO A 24 -55.22 4.52 -45.35
N ALA A 25 -53.97 4.46 -45.82
CA ALA A 25 -53.24 3.19 -45.84
C ALA A 25 -52.66 2.92 -44.44
N THR A 26 -53.16 1.89 -43.74
CA THR A 26 -52.67 1.49 -42.42
C THR A 26 -51.23 0.98 -42.52
N ALA A 27 -50.26 1.82 -42.17
CA ALA A 27 -48.88 1.40 -42.01
C ALA A 27 -48.79 0.33 -40.90
N PRO A 28 -48.02 -0.75 -41.08
CA PRO A 28 -47.86 -1.77 -40.05
C PRO A 28 -47.19 -1.14 -38.82
N ALA A 29 -47.62 -1.53 -37.63
CA ALA A 29 -46.95 -1.14 -36.40
C ALA A 29 -45.50 -1.64 -36.45
N SER A 30 -44.54 -0.71 -36.47
CA SER A 30 -43.13 -1.06 -36.25
C SER A 30 -43.03 -1.65 -34.86
N ALA A 31 -42.86 -2.97 -34.77
CA ALA A 31 -42.52 -3.63 -33.53
C ALA A 31 -41.25 -2.96 -32.98
N THR A 32 -41.35 -2.38 -31.80
CA THR A 32 -40.16 -2.05 -31.03
C THR A 32 -39.51 -3.37 -30.66
N ASP A 33 -38.50 -3.78 -31.43
CA ASP A 33 -37.56 -4.82 -31.02
C ASP A 33 -36.80 -4.28 -29.81
N THR A 34 -37.43 -4.43 -28.64
CA THR A 34 -36.73 -4.45 -27.37
C THR A 34 -35.87 -5.70 -27.38
N ALA A 35 -34.72 -5.59 -28.05
CA ALA A 35 -33.63 -6.54 -27.93
C ALA A 35 -33.37 -6.70 -26.44
N ALA A 36 -33.80 -7.83 -25.88
CA ALA A 36 -33.77 -8.04 -24.45
C ALA A 36 -32.33 -7.87 -23.99
N ALA A 37 -32.09 -6.90 -23.10
CA ALA A 37 -30.81 -6.79 -22.43
C ALA A 37 -30.49 -8.17 -21.86
N LYS A 38 -29.31 -8.72 -22.18
CA LYS A 38 -28.84 -9.93 -21.51
C LYS A 38 -28.99 -9.68 -20.01
N PRO A 39 -29.57 -10.61 -19.24
CA PRO A 39 -29.48 -10.52 -17.79
C PRO A 39 -28.03 -10.28 -17.39
N ALA A 40 -27.80 -9.46 -16.37
CA ALA A 40 -26.50 -9.47 -15.70
C ALA A 40 -26.18 -10.93 -15.36
N ALA A 41 -24.96 -11.38 -15.70
CA ALA A 41 -24.59 -12.79 -15.58
C ALA A 41 -24.68 -13.30 -14.13
N HIS A 42 -24.61 -12.36 -13.19
CA HIS A 42 -24.69 -12.54 -11.76
C HIS A 42 -25.71 -11.57 -11.13
N GLN A 43 -26.28 -11.92 -9.98
CA GLN A 43 -27.23 -11.08 -9.23
C GLN A 43 -26.71 -10.85 -7.81
N PHE A 44 -26.22 -9.64 -7.56
CA PHE A 44 -25.73 -9.19 -6.26
C PHE A 44 -26.86 -9.07 -5.21
N SER A 45 -26.49 -9.22 -3.94
CA SER A 45 -27.40 -9.24 -2.80
C SER A 45 -26.88 -8.39 -1.62
N PRO A 46 -27.77 -7.90 -0.72
CA PRO A 46 -27.39 -7.15 0.49
C PRO A 46 -26.49 -7.89 1.49
N GLU A 47 -26.46 -9.22 1.45
CA GLU A 47 -25.76 -10.08 2.40
C GLU A 47 -24.34 -10.45 1.91
N ILE A 48 -23.33 -10.27 2.78
CA ILE A 48 -21.95 -10.72 2.51
C ILE A 48 -21.92 -12.21 2.16
N ASN A 49 -21.51 -12.56 0.94
CA ASN A 49 -21.59 -13.92 0.43
C ASN A 49 -20.50 -14.28 -0.59
N ALA A 50 -20.22 -15.58 -0.69
CA ALA A 50 -19.16 -16.11 -1.53
C ALA A 50 -19.41 -15.99 -3.05
N GLY A 51 -20.67 -15.77 -3.50
CA GLY A 51 -21.00 -15.65 -4.92
C GLY A 51 -20.67 -14.28 -5.47
N ASP A 52 -21.13 -13.23 -4.78
CA ASP A 52 -20.89 -11.83 -5.12
C ASP A 52 -19.40 -11.51 -5.06
N PHE A 53 -18.73 -11.92 -3.97
CA PHE A 53 -17.28 -11.85 -3.83
C PHE A 53 -16.53 -12.56 -4.97
N ALA A 54 -16.91 -13.81 -5.30
CA ALA A 54 -16.25 -14.57 -6.37
C ALA A 54 -16.37 -13.89 -7.74
N GLU A 55 -17.54 -13.35 -8.10
CA GLU A 55 -17.72 -12.67 -9.38
C GLU A 55 -16.93 -11.36 -9.45
N MET A 56 -16.82 -10.62 -8.34
CA MET A 56 -15.98 -9.41 -8.27
C MET A 56 -14.50 -9.74 -8.47
N VAL A 57 -13.96 -10.72 -7.72
CA VAL A 57 -12.55 -11.14 -7.86
C VAL A 57 -12.28 -11.66 -9.28
N LYS A 58 -13.11 -12.58 -9.78
CA LYS A 58 -13.03 -13.14 -11.14
C LYS A 58 -13.07 -12.07 -12.24
N THR A 59 -13.79 -10.96 -12.02
CA THR A 59 -13.81 -9.85 -12.99
C THR A 59 -12.51 -9.06 -12.93
N LEU A 60 -12.11 -8.60 -11.74
CA LEU A 60 -10.93 -7.77 -11.51
C LEU A 60 -9.60 -8.46 -11.85
N ALA A 61 -9.54 -9.79 -11.69
CA ALA A 61 -8.38 -10.62 -11.98
C ALA A 61 -8.52 -11.41 -13.30
N SER A 62 -9.26 -10.87 -14.27
CA SER A 62 -9.32 -11.41 -15.63
C SER A 62 -8.31 -10.72 -16.56
N ASP A 63 -7.89 -11.43 -17.62
CA ASP A 63 -6.91 -10.97 -18.62
C ASP A 63 -7.32 -9.64 -19.30
N GLU A 64 -8.64 -9.37 -19.36
CA GLU A 64 -9.22 -8.12 -19.87
C GLU A 64 -8.79 -6.91 -19.02
N PHE A 65 -8.58 -7.10 -17.72
CA PHE A 65 -8.09 -6.08 -16.77
C PHE A 65 -6.56 -6.00 -16.73
N GLU A 66 -5.87 -6.77 -17.58
CA GLU A 66 -4.43 -6.67 -17.88
C GLU A 66 -3.48 -6.64 -16.66
N GLY A 67 -3.86 -7.28 -15.54
CA GLY A 67 -3.09 -7.25 -14.30
C GLY A 67 -3.04 -5.90 -13.58
N ARG A 68 -3.92 -4.96 -13.96
CA ARG A 68 -4.23 -3.71 -13.22
C ARG A 68 -3.05 -2.79 -12.89
N ALA A 69 -1.99 -2.75 -13.72
CA ALA A 69 -0.87 -1.83 -13.50
C ALA A 69 -1.29 -0.34 -13.55
N PRO A 70 -0.77 0.53 -12.67
CA PRO A 70 -1.06 1.97 -12.71
C PRO A 70 -0.67 2.63 -14.04
N GLY A 71 -1.57 3.44 -14.59
CA GLY A 71 -1.44 4.08 -15.90
C GLY A 71 -1.65 3.17 -17.11
N SER A 72 -2.06 1.90 -16.92
CA SER A 72 -2.38 0.95 -18.00
C SER A 72 -3.85 1.03 -18.45
N LYS A 73 -4.23 0.23 -19.46
CA LYS A 73 -5.66 0.02 -19.79
C LYS A 73 -6.39 -0.74 -18.67
N GLY A 74 -5.67 -1.59 -17.92
CA GLY A 74 -6.14 -2.27 -16.73
C GLY A 74 -6.60 -1.33 -15.61
N GLU A 75 -5.88 -0.22 -15.38
CA GLU A 75 -6.35 0.84 -14.48
C GLU A 75 -7.71 1.36 -14.92
N GLU A 76 -7.84 1.74 -16.20
CA GLU A 76 -9.06 2.36 -16.72
C GLU A 76 -10.27 1.46 -16.51
N LEU A 77 -10.14 0.15 -16.73
CA LEU A 77 -11.21 -0.81 -16.49
C LEU A 77 -11.48 -0.99 -14.99
N THR A 78 -10.43 -1.09 -14.18
CA THR A 78 -10.52 -1.27 -12.72
C THR A 78 -11.24 -0.12 -12.03
N VAL A 79 -10.79 1.11 -12.23
CA VAL A 79 -11.36 2.27 -11.51
C VAL A 79 -12.79 2.59 -11.97
N ASN A 80 -13.11 2.30 -13.24
CA ASN A 80 -14.48 2.35 -13.73
C ASN A 80 -15.35 1.27 -13.08
N TYR A 81 -14.89 0.02 -13.02
CA TYR A 81 -15.63 -1.09 -12.40
C TYR A 81 -15.92 -0.81 -10.92
N ILE A 82 -14.91 -0.40 -10.15
CA ILE A 82 -15.06 -0.09 -8.72
C ILE A 82 -16.07 1.05 -8.52
N ARG A 83 -15.98 2.13 -9.29
CA ARG A 83 -17.00 3.20 -9.29
C ARG A 83 -18.40 2.64 -9.55
N ASP A 84 -18.55 1.81 -10.57
CA ASP A 84 -19.86 1.33 -11.01
C ASP A 84 -20.49 0.36 -9.99
N GLN A 85 -19.67 -0.42 -9.27
CA GLN A 85 -20.11 -1.20 -8.10
C GLN A 85 -20.51 -0.29 -6.93
N MET A 86 -19.67 0.70 -6.57
CA MET A 86 -20.00 1.68 -5.52
C MET A 86 -21.30 2.45 -5.83
N GLN A 87 -21.53 2.80 -7.10
CA GLN A 87 -22.76 3.46 -7.56
C GLN A 87 -23.96 2.50 -7.55
N ARG A 88 -23.78 1.22 -7.93
CA ARG A 88 -24.82 0.18 -7.83
C ARG A 88 -25.30 -0.02 -6.39
N ILE A 89 -24.37 -0.01 -5.44
CA ILE A 89 -24.61 -0.10 -3.98
C ILE A 89 -25.33 1.15 -3.42
N GLY A 90 -25.31 2.27 -4.16
CA GLY A 90 -25.94 3.52 -3.73
C GLY A 90 -25.04 4.41 -2.86
N LEU A 91 -23.72 4.22 -2.92
CA LEU A 91 -22.76 5.18 -2.34
C LEU A 91 -22.79 6.52 -3.09
N GLN A 92 -22.14 7.52 -2.50
CA GLN A 92 -21.92 8.84 -3.08
C GLN A 92 -20.43 9.06 -3.42
N PRO A 93 -20.10 9.97 -4.36
CA PRO A 93 -18.72 10.32 -4.67
C PRO A 93 -17.99 10.88 -3.44
N GLY A 94 -16.76 10.42 -3.20
CA GLY A 94 -15.98 10.74 -1.99
C GLY A 94 -14.92 11.82 -2.14
N ASN A 95 -14.79 12.46 -3.30
CA ASN A 95 -13.84 13.54 -3.58
C ASN A 95 -14.58 14.76 -4.19
N GLY A 96 -15.45 15.39 -3.40
CA GLY A 96 -16.42 16.36 -3.90
C GLY A 96 -17.44 15.68 -4.81
N ASP A 97 -17.72 16.26 -5.98
CA ASP A 97 -18.57 15.63 -7.00
C ASP A 97 -17.86 14.48 -7.77
N SER A 98 -16.59 14.18 -7.44
CA SER A 98 -15.79 13.14 -8.10
C SER A 98 -15.69 11.86 -7.28
N TRP A 99 -15.79 10.71 -7.94
CA TRP A 99 -15.42 9.41 -7.37
C TRP A 99 -13.91 9.21 -7.34
N PHE A 100 -13.17 9.92 -8.20
CA PHE A 100 -11.74 9.75 -8.36
C PHE A 100 -10.97 10.85 -7.64
N GLN A 101 -9.97 10.45 -6.86
CA GLN A 101 -8.88 11.30 -6.42
C GLN A 101 -7.66 10.97 -7.28
N ASP A 102 -7.34 11.88 -8.21
CA ASP A 102 -6.14 11.79 -9.06
C ASP A 102 -4.87 11.85 -8.20
N VAL A 103 -4.03 10.81 -8.33
CA VAL A 103 -2.72 10.66 -7.66
C VAL A 103 -1.61 10.92 -8.69
N PRO A 104 -0.85 12.03 -8.58
CA PRO A 104 0.29 12.29 -9.46
C PRO A 104 1.50 11.46 -9.02
N MET A 105 2.31 10.99 -9.98
CA MET A 105 3.53 10.23 -9.71
C MET A 105 4.70 10.62 -10.60
N THR A 106 5.90 10.58 -10.02
CA THR A 106 7.18 10.71 -10.72
C THR A 106 7.76 9.32 -10.93
N GLU A 107 7.79 8.86 -12.18
CA GLU A 107 8.55 7.68 -12.58
C GLU A 107 10.03 8.04 -12.71
N THR A 108 10.90 7.19 -12.17
CA THR A 108 12.37 7.32 -12.20
C THR A 108 12.99 5.97 -12.54
N THR A 109 13.59 5.84 -13.73
CA THR A 109 14.30 4.63 -14.15
C THR A 109 15.79 4.92 -14.18
N ALA A 110 16.57 4.24 -13.32
CA ALA A 110 18.01 4.40 -13.25
C ALA A 110 18.72 3.84 -14.50
N ASP A 111 19.78 4.51 -14.95
CA ASP A 111 20.65 3.98 -16.01
C ASP A 111 21.39 2.74 -15.49
N ALA A 112 21.09 1.57 -16.05
CA ALA A 112 21.68 0.29 -15.66
C ALA A 112 23.21 0.19 -15.89
N SER A 113 23.81 1.15 -16.59
CA SER A 113 25.27 1.30 -16.70
C SER A 113 25.92 2.05 -15.52
N THR A 114 25.11 2.58 -14.59
CA THR A 114 25.59 3.26 -13.37
C THR A 114 26.47 2.33 -12.54
N VAL A 115 27.66 2.81 -12.18
CA VAL A 115 28.59 2.14 -11.25
C VAL A 115 28.82 2.98 -10.01
N LEU A 116 28.84 2.32 -8.85
CA LEU A 116 29.21 2.95 -7.58
C LEU A 116 30.71 2.72 -7.35
N LYS A 117 31.48 3.81 -7.28
CA LYS A 117 32.95 3.73 -7.14
C LYS A 117 33.33 3.94 -5.68
N ILE A 118 33.95 2.92 -5.09
CA ILE A 118 34.46 2.94 -3.72
C ILE A 118 35.99 3.06 -3.78
N THR A 119 36.54 4.13 -3.22
CA THR A 119 38.00 4.31 -3.09
C THR A 119 38.42 4.11 -1.63
N GLN A 120 39.27 3.13 -1.37
CA GLN A 120 39.71 2.74 -0.03
C GLN A 120 41.20 2.38 -0.06
N GLY A 121 42.00 2.90 0.88
CA GLY A 121 43.45 2.64 0.93
C GLY A 121 44.23 3.05 -0.34
N GLY A 122 43.71 3.99 -1.13
CA GLY A 122 44.30 4.40 -2.41
C GLY A 122 43.95 3.51 -3.62
N LYS A 123 43.14 2.45 -3.43
CA LYS A 123 42.59 1.63 -4.51
C LYS A 123 41.11 2.00 -4.74
N THR A 124 40.72 2.26 -5.99
CA THR A 124 39.31 2.35 -6.40
C THR A 124 38.80 0.98 -6.87
N THR A 125 37.57 0.64 -6.48
CA THR A 125 36.82 -0.54 -6.95
C THR A 125 35.46 -0.06 -7.45
N GLU A 126 35.02 -0.59 -8.59
CA GLU A 126 33.69 -0.29 -9.16
C GLU A 126 32.74 -1.44 -8.79
N LEU A 127 31.64 -1.10 -8.11
CA LEU A 127 30.57 -2.03 -7.76
C LEU A 127 29.51 -1.97 -8.86
N LYS A 128 29.15 -3.13 -9.41
CA LYS A 128 28.19 -3.28 -10.52
C LYS A 128 26.76 -3.37 -10.02
N PHE A 129 25.87 -2.71 -10.74
CA PHE A 129 24.44 -2.80 -10.52
C PHE A 129 23.95 -4.26 -10.64
N GLY A 130 23.07 -4.69 -9.75
CA GLY A 130 22.48 -6.03 -9.67
C GLY A 130 23.40 -7.14 -9.15
N THR A 131 24.73 -6.99 -9.20
CA THR A 131 25.68 -7.99 -8.68
C THR A 131 26.26 -7.59 -7.32
N ASP A 132 26.86 -6.39 -7.25
CA ASP A 132 27.57 -5.92 -6.07
C ASP A 132 26.74 -4.91 -5.27
N MET A 133 25.86 -4.18 -5.96
CA MET A 133 24.99 -3.15 -5.38
C MET A 133 23.70 -2.99 -6.20
N VAL A 134 22.73 -2.28 -5.64
CA VAL A 134 21.73 -1.51 -6.41
C VAL A 134 21.76 -0.07 -5.92
N VAL A 135 21.63 0.91 -6.81
CA VAL A 135 21.52 2.33 -6.44
C VAL A 135 20.51 3.05 -7.32
N GLY A 136 19.81 4.03 -6.76
CA GLY A 136 18.79 4.83 -7.44
C GLY A 136 18.48 6.10 -6.67
N THR A 137 17.56 6.90 -7.21
CA THR A 137 17.09 8.14 -6.57
C THR A 137 15.56 8.19 -6.59
N ARG A 138 14.98 8.87 -5.61
CA ARG A 138 13.55 9.23 -5.57
C ARG A 138 13.33 10.75 -5.67
N THR A 139 14.39 11.51 -5.95
CA THR A 139 14.38 12.99 -5.98
C THR A 139 13.73 13.62 -7.21
N GLY A 140 13.32 12.80 -8.19
CA GLY A 140 12.81 13.28 -9.49
C GLY A 140 13.84 14.01 -10.37
N GLN A 141 15.14 13.97 -10.00
CA GLN A 141 16.22 14.57 -10.78
C GLN A 141 16.77 13.57 -11.80
N ALA A 142 16.96 14.01 -13.04
CA ALA A 142 17.51 13.18 -14.13
C ALA A 142 19.02 12.90 -13.99
N GLU A 143 19.73 13.63 -13.14
CA GLU A 143 21.13 13.40 -12.78
C GLU A 143 21.35 13.74 -11.31
N VAL A 144 21.95 12.82 -10.55
CA VAL A 144 22.35 13.03 -9.15
C VAL A 144 23.81 12.60 -8.98
N LYS A 145 24.64 13.51 -8.46
CA LYS A 145 26.07 13.28 -8.26
C LYS A 145 26.43 13.29 -6.78
N VAL A 146 27.17 12.28 -6.39
CA VAL A 146 27.88 12.19 -5.12
C VAL A 146 29.35 11.98 -5.48
N ASP A 147 30.25 12.82 -4.97
CA ASP A 147 31.68 12.72 -5.28
C ASP A 147 32.52 12.71 -4.00
N ALA A 148 33.45 11.76 -3.93
CA ALA A 148 34.42 11.54 -2.87
C ALA A 148 33.85 11.59 -1.43
N SER A 149 32.58 11.25 -1.25
CA SER A 149 31.88 11.34 0.04
C SER A 149 32.39 10.31 1.04
N ASP A 150 32.68 10.71 2.28
CA ASP A 150 33.09 9.78 3.34
C ASP A 150 32.05 8.66 3.52
N LEU A 151 32.46 7.39 3.45
CA LEU A 151 31.62 6.29 3.94
C LEU A 151 31.76 6.14 5.46
N VAL A 152 30.64 6.24 6.16
CA VAL A 152 30.56 6.03 7.62
C VAL A 152 29.52 4.95 7.90
N PHE A 153 29.93 3.92 8.65
CA PHE A 153 29.01 2.90 9.15
C PHE A 153 28.26 3.44 10.37
N VAL A 154 26.92 3.43 10.33
CA VAL A 154 26.02 4.01 11.33
C VAL A 154 25.18 2.94 12.04
N GLY A 155 25.70 1.72 12.19
CA GLY A 155 24.99 0.67 12.92
C GLY A 155 23.71 0.26 12.20
N TYR A 156 22.57 0.54 12.83
CA TYR A 156 21.25 0.28 12.25
C TYR A 156 20.59 1.55 11.69
N GLY A 157 21.25 2.71 11.76
CA GLY A 157 20.70 3.98 11.26
C GLY A 157 19.44 4.42 12.01
N VAL A 158 19.38 4.16 13.32
CA VAL A 158 18.19 4.39 14.15
C VAL A 158 18.32 5.68 14.97
N ASP A 159 17.28 6.51 14.94
CA ASP A 159 17.02 7.59 15.92
C ASP A 159 15.65 7.37 16.55
N ALA A 160 15.67 6.89 17.80
CA ALA A 160 14.53 6.37 18.55
C ALA A 160 14.60 6.90 20.01
N PRO A 161 14.09 8.13 20.26
CA PRO A 161 14.27 8.82 21.55
C PRO A 161 13.62 8.11 22.74
N GLU A 162 12.47 7.48 22.54
CA GLU A 162 11.76 6.65 23.53
C GLU A 162 12.55 5.37 23.89
N GLN A 163 13.19 4.75 22.89
CA GLN A 163 14.19 3.71 23.09
C GLN A 163 15.54 4.24 23.62
N LYS A 164 15.74 5.55 23.73
CA LYS A 164 17.01 6.20 24.11
C LYS A 164 18.19 5.77 23.21
N TRP A 165 17.93 5.64 21.91
CA TRP A 165 18.88 5.20 20.90
C TRP A 165 19.05 6.26 19.82
N ASN A 166 20.28 6.55 19.41
CA ASN A 166 20.56 7.46 18.29
C ASN A 166 21.94 7.13 17.68
N ASP A 167 21.92 6.41 16.55
CA ASP A 167 23.12 6.06 15.78
C ASP A 167 23.75 7.28 15.09
N TYR A 168 22.94 8.29 14.78
CA TYR A 168 23.38 9.53 14.13
C TYR A 168 23.98 10.56 15.13
N ALA A 169 24.10 10.23 16.41
CA ALA A 169 24.47 11.19 17.44
C ALA A 169 25.96 11.57 17.42
N GLY A 170 26.22 12.87 17.43
CA GLY A 170 27.54 13.45 17.75
C GLY A 170 28.34 14.04 16.57
N GLN A 171 27.80 14.04 15.35
CA GLN A 171 28.44 14.69 14.19
C GLN A 171 27.41 15.20 13.17
N ASP A 172 27.87 16.01 12.22
CA ASP A 172 27.13 16.38 11.01
C ASP A 172 27.26 15.27 9.95
N TRP A 173 26.16 15.03 9.24
CA TRP A 173 26.00 14.01 8.20
C TRP A 173 25.97 14.60 6.79
N LYS A 174 25.89 15.92 6.69
CA LYS A 174 25.84 16.63 5.41
C LYS A 174 26.99 16.24 4.50
N GLY A 175 26.67 15.77 3.30
CA GLY A 175 27.66 15.35 2.30
C GLY A 175 28.26 13.96 2.50
N LYS A 176 27.89 13.20 3.54
CA LYS A 176 28.43 11.86 3.81
C LYS A 176 27.60 10.74 3.15
N THR A 177 28.23 9.61 2.88
CA THR A 177 27.54 8.35 2.56
C THR A 177 27.41 7.52 3.83
N VAL A 178 26.19 7.20 4.24
CA VAL A 178 25.93 6.37 5.42
C VAL A 178 25.67 4.91 5.03
N VAL A 179 26.32 3.99 5.74
CA VAL A 179 26.18 2.54 5.57
C VAL A 179 25.53 1.96 6.81
N MET A 180 24.49 1.13 6.68
CA MET A 180 23.75 0.58 7.81
C MET A 180 23.15 -0.80 7.55
N PHE A 181 22.76 -1.49 8.61
CA PHE A 181 22.06 -2.78 8.51
C PHE A 181 20.55 -2.61 8.29
N VAL A 182 19.97 -3.59 7.59
CA VAL A 182 18.52 -3.85 7.56
C VAL A 182 18.05 -4.37 8.93
N ASN A 183 16.74 -4.33 9.21
CA ASN A 183 16.12 -4.84 10.43
C ASN A 183 16.62 -4.12 11.71
N ASP A 184 16.28 -4.67 12.87
CA ASP A 184 16.49 -4.07 14.19
C ASP A 184 17.75 -4.58 14.90
N PRO A 185 18.26 -3.82 15.89
CA PRO A 185 19.35 -4.25 16.76
C PRO A 185 19.11 -5.58 17.49
N GLY A 186 17.87 -5.87 17.92
CA GLY A 186 17.52 -7.08 18.67
C GLY A 186 17.59 -8.36 17.85
N PHE A 187 17.15 -8.30 16.59
CA PHE A 187 17.02 -9.45 15.69
C PHE A 187 18.33 -10.22 15.54
N HIS A 188 19.43 -9.48 15.32
CA HIS A 188 20.76 -10.03 15.08
C HIS A 188 21.48 -10.55 16.35
N VAL A 189 20.91 -10.37 17.54
CA VAL A 189 21.47 -10.84 18.82
C VAL A 189 20.50 -11.70 19.65
N ASP A 190 19.30 -11.97 19.14
CA ASP A 190 18.21 -12.72 19.81
C ASP A 190 17.80 -12.15 21.19
N ASP A 191 17.89 -10.82 21.37
CA ASP A 191 17.48 -10.13 22.60
C ASP A 191 16.04 -9.59 22.49
N ALA A 192 15.10 -10.34 23.07
CA ALA A 192 13.68 -9.99 23.15
C ALA A 192 13.35 -8.69 23.93
N LYS A 193 14.34 -7.97 24.49
CA LYS A 193 14.18 -6.70 25.20
C LYS A 193 14.79 -5.50 24.45
N LEU A 194 15.32 -5.73 23.25
CA LEU A 194 15.96 -4.73 22.42
C LEU A 194 15.20 -4.62 21.09
N PHE A 195 14.45 -3.54 20.87
CA PHE A 195 13.63 -3.34 19.65
C PHE A 195 12.79 -4.59 19.31
N ASP A 196 11.99 -5.05 20.29
CA ASP A 196 11.05 -6.18 20.21
C ASP A 196 11.64 -7.53 19.71
N GLY A 197 12.97 -7.66 19.75
CA GLY A 197 13.71 -8.88 19.45
C GLY A 197 13.58 -9.31 18.01
N LYS A 198 12.65 -10.24 17.75
CA LYS A 198 12.40 -10.78 16.40
C LYS A 198 11.32 -10.05 15.64
N ARG A 199 10.44 -9.29 16.31
CA ARG A 199 9.45 -8.46 15.62
C ARG A 199 10.17 -7.25 15.04
N MET A 200 10.11 -7.07 13.72
CA MET A 200 10.61 -5.85 13.10
C MET A 200 9.80 -4.66 13.64
N THR A 201 10.50 -3.60 14.08
CA THR A 201 9.90 -2.32 14.45
C THR A 201 9.92 -1.37 13.24
N TYR A 202 9.26 -0.20 13.33
CA TYR A 202 9.36 0.80 12.27
C TYR A 202 10.82 1.20 11.99
N TYR A 203 11.66 1.24 13.03
CA TYR A 203 13.10 1.52 12.93
C TYR A 203 13.88 0.46 12.15
N GLY A 204 13.41 -0.79 12.13
CA GLY A 204 14.03 -1.87 11.37
C GLY A 204 13.75 -1.82 9.87
N ARG A 205 12.65 -1.18 9.45
CA ARG A 205 12.22 -1.17 8.05
C ARG A 205 13.14 -0.33 7.16
N TRP A 206 13.50 -0.89 6.00
CA TRP A 206 14.42 -0.26 5.04
C TRP A 206 13.98 1.13 4.52
N THR A 207 12.68 1.45 4.51
CA THR A 207 12.20 2.80 4.14
C THR A 207 12.62 3.82 5.18
N TYR A 208 12.39 3.54 6.48
CA TYR A 208 12.83 4.39 7.58
C TYR A 208 14.33 4.66 7.53
N LYS A 209 15.16 3.65 7.20
CA LYS A 209 16.63 3.80 7.04
C LYS A 209 16.99 4.93 6.06
N PHE A 210 16.31 4.98 4.91
CA PHE A 210 16.52 6.01 3.88
C PHE A 210 15.88 7.36 4.26
N GLU A 211 14.66 7.35 4.81
CA GLU A 211 13.99 8.56 5.32
C GLU A 211 14.85 9.26 6.39
N GLU A 212 15.39 8.53 7.36
CA GLU A 212 16.15 9.13 8.47
C GLU A 212 17.53 9.63 8.02
N ALA A 213 18.19 8.90 7.13
CA ALA A 213 19.42 9.40 6.48
C ALA A 213 19.18 10.72 5.71
N ALA A 214 18.01 10.85 5.07
CA ALA A 214 17.60 12.08 4.41
C ALA A 214 17.28 13.21 5.42
N ARG A 215 16.58 12.92 6.52
CA ARG A 215 16.34 13.86 7.64
C ARG A 215 17.64 14.35 8.28
N LYS A 216 18.69 13.52 8.30
CA LYS A 216 20.05 13.92 8.74
C LYS A 216 20.85 14.68 7.66
N GLY A 217 20.38 14.72 6.41
CA GLY A 217 21.03 15.43 5.30
C GLY A 217 22.20 14.69 4.65
N ALA A 218 22.28 13.36 4.78
CA ALA A 218 23.30 12.57 4.09
C ALA A 218 23.22 12.73 2.56
N ALA A 219 24.34 12.52 1.86
CA ALA A 219 24.40 12.55 0.40
C ALA A 219 23.99 11.22 -0.23
N ALA A 220 24.30 10.10 0.42
CA ALA A 220 23.79 8.79 0.04
C ALA A 220 23.58 7.88 1.26
N ALA A 221 22.71 6.88 1.09
CA ALA A 221 22.46 5.84 2.09
C ALA A 221 22.50 4.45 1.45
N LEU A 222 23.26 3.54 2.05
CA LEU A 222 23.50 2.18 1.56
C LEU A 222 23.17 1.16 2.64
N ILE A 223 22.18 0.31 2.38
CA ILE A 223 21.80 -0.78 3.28
C ILE A 223 22.65 -2.03 2.96
N VAL A 224 23.25 -2.64 3.96
CA VAL A 224 23.89 -3.96 3.82
C VAL A 224 22.78 -5.01 3.74
N HIS A 225 22.75 -5.79 2.65
CA HIS A 225 21.83 -6.92 2.54
C HIS A 225 22.25 -8.07 3.48
N ASP A 226 21.28 -8.55 4.24
CA ASP A 226 21.25 -9.88 4.85
C ASP A 226 19.89 -10.50 4.53
N THR A 227 19.89 -11.76 4.08
CA THR A 227 18.67 -12.50 3.74
C THR A 227 17.76 -12.68 4.95
N ALA A 228 18.32 -12.88 6.16
CA ALA A 228 17.50 -13.10 7.35
C ALA A 228 16.81 -11.80 7.81
N GLY A 229 17.56 -10.71 7.93
CA GLY A 229 17.04 -9.39 8.31
C GLY A 229 16.16 -8.74 7.24
N ALA A 230 16.37 -9.01 5.95
CA ALA A 230 15.51 -8.52 4.87
C ALA A 230 14.24 -9.36 4.66
N SER A 231 14.20 -10.60 5.16
CA SER A 231 13.20 -11.64 4.88
C SER A 231 13.17 -12.16 3.42
N TYR A 232 14.14 -11.80 2.57
CA TYR A 232 14.24 -12.25 1.17
C TYR A 232 15.68 -12.21 0.64
N GLY A 233 15.94 -13.02 -0.40
CA GLY A 233 17.24 -13.11 -1.06
C GLY A 233 17.59 -11.89 -1.92
N TRP A 234 18.86 -11.80 -2.33
CA TRP A 234 19.37 -10.67 -3.12
C TRP A 234 18.67 -10.47 -4.47
N ASP A 235 18.20 -11.53 -5.13
CA ASP A 235 17.49 -11.39 -6.40
C ASP A 235 16.17 -10.59 -6.29
N VAL A 236 15.51 -10.60 -5.11
CA VAL A 236 14.34 -9.72 -4.87
C VAL A 236 14.80 -8.26 -4.83
N VAL A 237 15.85 -7.93 -4.07
CA VAL A 237 16.44 -6.57 -4.02
C VAL A 237 16.86 -6.10 -5.41
N LYS A 238 17.54 -6.96 -6.18
CA LYS A 238 17.99 -6.71 -7.54
C LYS A 238 16.82 -6.42 -8.47
N ASN A 239 15.80 -7.29 -8.49
CA ASN A 239 14.70 -7.19 -9.45
C ASN A 239 13.81 -5.98 -9.13
N SER A 240 13.46 -5.74 -7.86
CA SER A 240 12.66 -4.58 -7.42
C SER A 240 13.32 -3.22 -7.66
N TRP A 241 14.61 -3.17 -7.99
CA TRP A 241 15.34 -1.93 -8.33
C TRP A 241 15.74 -1.83 -9.81
N ALA A 242 15.60 -2.90 -10.61
CA ALA A 242 16.01 -2.92 -12.01
C ALA A 242 14.99 -2.27 -12.97
N GLY A 243 13.72 -2.19 -12.56
CA GLY A 243 12.64 -1.54 -13.30
C GLY A 243 12.40 -0.08 -12.89
N PRO A 244 11.39 0.58 -13.49
CA PRO A 244 10.96 1.92 -13.09
C PRO A 244 10.60 1.98 -11.60
N GLN A 245 11.03 3.05 -10.92
CA GLN A 245 10.62 3.37 -9.56
C GLN A 245 9.60 4.51 -9.60
N TYR A 246 8.59 4.46 -8.73
CA TYR A 246 7.63 5.55 -8.60
C TYR A 246 7.75 6.21 -7.23
N ASP A 247 7.49 7.52 -7.19
CA ASP A 247 7.39 8.31 -5.97
C ASP A 247 6.39 9.46 -6.19
N LEU A 248 5.83 10.04 -5.13
CA LEU A 248 4.99 11.23 -5.27
C LEU A 248 5.86 12.43 -5.65
N PRO A 249 5.39 13.39 -6.48
CA PRO A 249 6.15 14.59 -6.76
C PRO A 249 6.46 15.37 -5.47
N ALA A 250 7.64 15.99 -5.39
CA ALA A 250 8.11 16.71 -4.19
C ALA A 250 7.24 17.92 -3.75
N LYS A 251 6.21 18.28 -4.54
CA LYS A 251 5.17 19.27 -4.19
C LYS A 251 4.00 18.66 -3.39
N ASP A 252 3.74 17.36 -3.55
CA ASP A 252 2.61 16.63 -2.97
C ASP A 252 3.05 15.75 -1.78
N ASP A 253 4.32 15.37 -1.77
CA ASP A 253 5.04 14.86 -0.60
C ASP A 253 6.37 15.62 -0.43
N PRO A 254 6.46 16.58 0.51
CA PRO A 254 7.67 17.35 0.77
C PRO A 254 8.64 16.69 1.76
N GLU A 255 8.47 15.40 2.13
CA GLU A 255 9.49 14.71 2.96
C GLU A 255 10.87 14.75 2.27
N ALA A 256 11.92 14.98 3.08
CA ALA A 256 13.29 14.99 2.59
C ALA A 256 13.65 13.62 2.03
N ARG A 257 14.14 13.59 0.78
CA ARG A 257 14.58 12.36 0.10
C ARG A 257 16.09 12.32 0.00
N ILE A 258 16.67 11.15 0.27
CA ILE A 258 18.10 10.92 0.15
C ILE A 258 18.50 11.03 -1.34
N PRO A 259 19.57 11.78 -1.70
CA PRO A 259 19.92 11.98 -3.11
C PRO A 259 20.20 10.68 -3.85
N VAL A 260 20.98 9.78 -3.24
CA VAL A 260 21.16 8.40 -3.72
C VAL A 260 20.85 7.42 -2.59
N GLN A 261 19.96 6.47 -2.84
CA GLN A 261 19.71 5.32 -1.98
C GLN A 261 20.12 4.03 -2.68
N GLY A 262 20.40 2.99 -1.90
CA GLY A 262 20.76 1.69 -2.46
C GLY A 262 21.01 0.61 -1.43
N TRP A 263 21.36 -0.57 -1.93
CA TRP A 263 21.80 -1.71 -1.13
C TRP A 263 23.16 -2.20 -1.63
N LEU A 264 23.96 -2.76 -0.72
CA LEU A 264 25.17 -3.53 -1.02
C LEU A 264 24.88 -5.01 -0.84
N SER A 265 25.39 -5.86 -1.74
CA SER A 265 25.36 -7.31 -1.51
C SER A 265 26.23 -7.68 -0.31
N ALA A 266 25.94 -8.81 0.33
CA ALA A 266 26.66 -9.25 1.53
C ALA A 266 28.19 -9.34 1.32
N ASP A 267 28.64 -9.79 0.15
CA ASP A 267 30.07 -9.86 -0.18
C ASP A 267 30.69 -8.48 -0.46
N ALA A 268 29.97 -7.56 -1.13
CA ALA A 268 30.43 -6.19 -1.34
C ALA A 268 30.58 -5.43 0.01
N ALA A 269 29.61 -5.58 0.91
CA ALA A 269 29.67 -5.05 2.27
C ALA A 269 30.83 -5.67 3.06
N LYS A 270 31.01 -6.99 3.01
CA LYS A 270 32.11 -7.70 3.67
C LYS A 270 33.49 -7.23 3.20
N ALA A 271 33.66 -6.99 1.90
CA ALA A 271 34.88 -6.44 1.34
C ALA A 271 35.16 -5.01 1.83
N LEU A 272 34.13 -4.14 1.83
CA LEU A 272 34.20 -2.75 2.31
C LEU A 272 34.59 -2.67 3.81
N PHE A 273 34.01 -3.52 4.66
CA PHE A 273 34.34 -3.59 6.09
C PHE A 273 35.76 -4.14 6.30
N ALA A 274 36.14 -5.21 5.60
CA ALA A 274 37.47 -5.79 5.70
C ALA A 274 38.58 -4.79 5.33
N GLY A 275 38.38 -3.97 4.28
CA GLY A 275 39.31 -2.90 3.90
C GLY A 275 39.40 -1.74 4.91
N ALA A 276 38.41 -1.57 5.78
CA ALA A 276 38.49 -0.66 6.92
C ALA A 276 39.25 -1.25 8.13
N GLY A 277 39.51 -2.57 8.12
CA GLY A 277 40.03 -3.33 9.26
C GLY A 277 38.93 -3.83 10.21
N LEU A 278 37.70 -4.01 9.73
CA LEU A 278 36.54 -4.45 10.49
C LEU A 278 36.08 -5.85 10.02
N ASP A 279 35.57 -6.67 10.93
CA ASP A 279 34.83 -7.88 10.58
C ASP A 279 33.31 -7.59 10.60
N LEU A 280 32.60 -8.02 9.55
CA LEU A 280 31.18 -7.74 9.38
C LEU A 280 30.30 -8.46 10.42
N ALA A 281 30.63 -9.71 10.76
CA ALA A 281 29.86 -10.50 11.73
C ALA A 281 30.08 -10.02 13.18
N GLN A 282 31.23 -9.42 13.47
CA GLN A 282 31.48 -8.71 14.71
C GLN A 282 30.80 -7.33 14.73
N ALA A 283 30.74 -6.63 13.59
CA ALA A 283 30.06 -5.33 13.50
C ALA A 283 28.55 -5.41 13.80
N TYR A 284 27.85 -6.48 13.41
CA TYR A 284 26.47 -6.75 13.87
C TYR A 284 26.35 -6.76 15.40
N LYS A 285 27.23 -7.48 16.09
CA LYS A 285 27.22 -7.60 17.56
C LYS A 285 27.61 -6.31 18.28
N ASP A 286 28.44 -5.47 17.64
CA ASP A 286 28.86 -4.19 18.21
C ASP A 286 27.85 -3.06 17.94
N ALA A 287 27.20 -3.07 16.77
CA ALA A 287 26.08 -2.19 16.45
C ALA A 287 24.86 -2.45 17.36
N SER A 288 24.60 -3.70 17.74
CA SER A 288 23.49 -4.04 18.65
C SER A 288 23.70 -3.64 20.12
N LYS A 289 24.72 -2.84 20.45
CA LYS A 289 24.99 -2.36 21.82
C LYS A 289 24.51 -0.94 22.03
N ARG A 290 23.65 -0.74 23.04
CA ARG A 290 23.17 0.59 23.47
C ARG A 290 24.37 1.52 23.72
N GLY A 291 24.41 2.64 23.01
CA GLY A 291 25.53 3.60 23.07
C GLY A 291 26.61 3.42 22.00
N PHE A 292 26.38 2.56 20.98
CA PHE A 292 27.18 2.45 19.76
C PHE A 292 27.55 3.83 19.17
N LYS A 293 28.66 3.88 18.42
CA LYS A 293 29.21 5.10 17.83
C LYS A 293 29.58 4.84 16.36
N PRO A 294 29.24 5.74 15.43
CA PRO A 294 29.59 5.62 14.02
C PRO A 294 31.07 5.31 13.77
N VAL A 295 31.33 4.45 12.79
CA VAL A 295 32.67 3.98 12.44
C VAL A 295 33.03 4.44 11.03
N PRO A 296 34.01 5.35 10.85
CA PRO A 296 34.51 5.72 9.52
C PRO A 296 35.11 4.50 8.80
N LEU A 297 34.61 4.19 7.61
CA LEU A 297 35.05 3.03 6.82
C LEU A 297 36.36 3.29 6.04
N LYS A 298 37.01 4.45 6.25
CA LYS A 298 38.29 4.86 5.64
C LYS A 298 38.25 4.81 4.10
N ALA A 299 37.06 5.03 3.55
CA ALA A 299 36.74 4.92 2.14
C ALA A 299 35.87 6.11 1.70
N THR A 300 35.90 6.42 0.41
CA THR A 300 35.03 7.42 -0.21
C THR A 300 34.18 6.84 -1.34
N ALA A 301 32.93 7.30 -1.45
CA ALA A 301 31.98 6.92 -2.49
C ALA A 301 31.83 8.04 -3.53
N THR A 302 31.97 7.69 -4.81
CA THR A 302 31.61 8.51 -5.96
C THR A 302 30.60 7.75 -6.84
N VAL A 303 29.51 8.41 -7.22
CA VAL A 303 28.52 7.94 -8.20
C VAL A 303 27.96 9.11 -8.99
N ASP A 304 27.85 8.93 -10.31
CA ASP A 304 27.17 9.81 -11.25
C ASP A 304 25.93 9.06 -11.73
N LEU A 305 24.85 9.15 -10.95
CA LEU A 305 23.59 8.44 -11.20
C LEU A 305 22.79 9.24 -12.21
N LYS A 306 22.47 8.62 -13.34
CA LYS A 306 21.55 9.18 -14.34
C LYS A 306 20.25 8.41 -14.34
N SER A 307 19.16 9.11 -14.62
CA SER A 307 17.83 8.53 -14.61
C SER A 307 16.96 9.13 -15.71
N GLN A 308 16.17 8.27 -16.35
CA GLN A 308 15.02 8.72 -17.14
C GLN A 308 13.90 9.08 -16.16
N ILE A 309 13.28 10.24 -16.38
CA ILE A 309 12.19 10.76 -15.54
C ILE A 309 10.95 10.94 -16.40
N ALA A 310 9.82 10.39 -15.96
CA ALA A 310 8.51 10.67 -16.54
C ALA A 310 7.53 11.16 -15.46
N GLN A 311 6.60 12.02 -15.84
CA GLN A 311 5.48 12.42 -14.99
C GLN A 311 4.25 11.64 -15.46
N LYS A 312 3.63 10.91 -14.54
CA LYS A 312 2.44 10.09 -14.77
C LYS A 312 1.37 10.41 -13.72
N GLN A 313 0.21 9.79 -13.87
CA GLN A 313 -0.94 9.90 -12.97
C GLN A 313 -1.59 8.53 -12.85
N SER A 314 -2.16 8.25 -11.69
CA SER A 314 -3.12 7.16 -11.45
C SER A 314 -4.24 7.69 -10.52
N ARG A 315 -5.12 6.83 -9.98
CA ARG A 315 -6.31 7.23 -9.23
C ARG A 315 -6.60 6.38 -8.00
N ASN A 316 -6.87 7.03 -6.88
CA ASN A 316 -7.70 6.45 -5.81
C ASN A 316 -9.18 6.56 -6.21
N VAL A 317 -10.00 5.57 -5.88
CA VAL A 317 -11.47 5.61 -5.97
C VAL A 317 -12.05 5.73 -4.58
N VAL A 318 -12.90 6.74 -4.35
CA VAL A 318 -13.46 7.07 -3.05
C VAL A 318 -14.99 7.07 -3.14
N GLY A 319 -15.62 6.14 -2.42
CA GLY A 319 -17.06 6.07 -2.24
C GLY A 319 -17.46 6.33 -0.79
N VAL A 320 -18.62 6.95 -0.56
CA VAL A 320 -19.09 7.34 0.78
C VAL A 320 -20.53 6.90 0.99
N LEU A 321 -20.80 6.24 2.11
CA LEU A 321 -22.14 6.07 2.68
C LEU A 321 -22.34 7.14 3.76
N PRO A 322 -23.17 8.19 3.53
CA PRO A 322 -23.31 9.29 4.48
C PRO A 322 -23.94 8.88 5.82
N GLY A 323 -23.34 9.31 6.92
CA GLY A 323 -23.82 9.02 8.27
C GLY A 323 -25.16 9.66 8.61
N SER A 324 -26.05 8.90 9.26
CA SER A 324 -27.40 9.36 9.60
C SER A 324 -27.47 10.43 10.71
N LYS A 325 -26.37 10.66 11.44
CA LYS A 325 -26.31 11.64 12.55
C LYS A 325 -25.00 12.45 12.62
N ARG A 326 -23.88 11.83 12.27
CA ARG A 326 -22.50 12.35 12.36
C ARG A 326 -21.80 12.21 11.00
N ALA A 327 -22.40 12.79 9.96
CA ALA A 327 -21.92 12.66 8.59
C ALA A 327 -20.50 13.25 8.37
N ASP A 328 -20.05 14.12 9.28
CA ASP A 328 -18.71 14.70 9.32
C ASP A 328 -17.68 13.81 10.06
N GLU A 329 -18.09 12.72 10.72
CA GLU A 329 -17.22 11.68 11.26
C GLU A 329 -17.24 10.45 10.36
N ALA A 330 -16.10 9.76 10.24
CA ALA A 330 -15.91 8.62 9.34
C ALA A 330 -15.38 7.37 10.04
N VAL A 331 -15.81 6.21 9.54
CA VAL A 331 -15.04 4.95 9.58
C VAL A 331 -14.57 4.69 8.15
N LEU A 332 -13.31 4.27 7.97
CA LEU A 332 -12.74 4.10 6.63
C LEU A 332 -12.32 2.65 6.39
N TYR A 333 -12.84 2.05 5.32
CA TYR A 333 -12.39 0.79 4.75
C TYR A 333 -11.46 1.04 3.57
N MET A 334 -10.39 0.26 3.44
CA MET A 334 -9.47 0.34 2.31
C MET A 334 -8.99 -1.02 1.80
N ALA A 335 -8.61 -1.01 0.53
CA ALA A 335 -7.80 -2.00 -0.17
C ALA A 335 -7.06 -1.24 -1.31
N HIS A 336 -5.94 -1.75 -1.82
CA HIS A 336 -5.46 -1.28 -3.12
C HIS A 336 -6.15 -2.03 -4.25
N TRP A 337 -6.24 -1.39 -5.41
CA TRP A 337 -6.79 -2.02 -6.62
C TRP A 337 -5.73 -2.41 -7.64
N ASP A 338 -4.54 -1.82 -7.59
CA ASP A 338 -3.47 -2.12 -8.53
C ASP A 338 -2.75 -3.43 -8.23
N HIS A 339 -2.08 -3.96 -9.26
CA HIS A 339 -1.11 -5.06 -9.19
C HIS A 339 -0.10 -4.87 -10.35
N LEU A 340 0.76 -5.87 -10.61
CA LEU A 340 1.96 -5.70 -11.43
C LEU A 340 1.77 -5.65 -12.96
N GLY A 341 0.58 -5.96 -13.50
CA GLY A 341 0.27 -5.75 -14.92
C GLY A 341 0.73 -6.85 -15.88
N LYS A 342 1.33 -6.45 -17.01
CA LYS A 342 1.81 -7.36 -18.07
C LYS A 342 3.32 -7.30 -18.22
N HIS A 343 3.96 -8.46 -18.13
CA HIS A 343 5.42 -8.61 -18.17
C HIS A 343 5.91 -9.02 -19.57
N GLU A 344 6.10 -8.04 -20.46
CA GLU A 344 6.55 -8.32 -21.83
C GLU A 344 7.95 -8.99 -21.87
N GLY A 345 8.04 -10.14 -22.55
CA GLY A 345 9.28 -10.90 -22.73
C GLY A 345 9.41 -12.17 -21.87
N GLU A 346 8.50 -12.39 -20.91
CA GLU A 346 8.39 -13.66 -20.19
C GLU A 346 7.74 -14.76 -21.07
N THR A 347 7.86 -16.03 -20.67
CA THR A 347 7.44 -17.19 -21.48
C THR A 347 6.36 -18.03 -20.81
N GLY A 348 5.18 -18.06 -21.41
CA GLY A 348 4.01 -18.77 -20.89
C GLY A 348 2.84 -17.80 -20.84
N ASP A 349 2.09 -17.84 -19.74
CA ASP A 349 1.37 -16.65 -19.29
C ASP A 349 2.36 -15.62 -18.74
N ASN A 350 2.03 -14.33 -18.92
CA ASN A 350 2.80 -13.17 -18.51
C ASN A 350 1.92 -12.01 -18.00
N ILE A 351 0.64 -12.27 -17.74
CA ILE A 351 -0.26 -11.34 -17.06
C ILE A 351 -0.21 -11.67 -15.57
N TYR A 352 0.02 -10.66 -14.74
CA TYR A 352 0.04 -10.80 -13.28
C TYR A 352 -1.36 -10.44 -12.81
N ASN A 353 -2.27 -11.42 -12.77
CA ASN A 353 -3.71 -11.17 -12.61
C ASN A 353 -4.11 -10.72 -11.20
N GLY A 354 -3.35 -11.07 -10.16
CA GLY A 354 -3.53 -10.55 -8.81
C GLY A 354 -4.92 -10.82 -8.22
N ALA A 355 -5.32 -12.10 -8.20
CA ALA A 355 -6.64 -12.52 -7.71
C ALA A 355 -6.76 -12.43 -6.19
N VAL A 356 -5.83 -13.04 -5.45
CA VAL A 356 -5.68 -12.82 -4.01
C VAL A 356 -5.18 -11.40 -3.79
N ASP A 357 -4.07 -11.01 -4.43
CA ASP A 357 -3.39 -9.72 -4.25
C ASP A 357 -3.66 -8.75 -5.43
N ASN A 358 -4.58 -7.78 -5.32
CA ASN A 358 -5.51 -7.53 -4.23
C ASN A 358 -6.97 -7.39 -4.72
N ALA A 359 -7.35 -8.17 -5.73
CA ALA A 359 -8.76 -8.24 -6.14
C ALA A 359 -9.66 -8.77 -5.00
N THR A 360 -9.15 -9.60 -4.09
CA THR A 360 -9.90 -9.98 -2.87
C THR A 360 -10.21 -8.81 -1.95
N GLY A 361 -9.26 -7.91 -1.68
CA GLY A 361 -9.49 -6.74 -0.83
C GLY A 361 -10.49 -5.77 -1.46
N VAL A 362 -10.40 -5.53 -2.76
CA VAL A 362 -11.38 -4.71 -3.51
C VAL A 362 -12.78 -5.34 -3.44
N ALA A 363 -12.91 -6.64 -3.67
CA ALA A 363 -14.19 -7.34 -3.50
C ALA A 363 -14.69 -7.25 -2.05
N GLY A 364 -13.80 -7.42 -1.07
CA GLY A 364 -14.10 -7.35 0.35
C GLY A 364 -14.64 -6.00 0.81
N ILE A 365 -14.06 -4.88 0.38
CA ILE A 365 -14.59 -3.55 0.73
C ILE A 365 -15.94 -3.27 0.03
N LEU A 366 -16.22 -3.90 -1.12
CA LEU A 366 -17.50 -3.77 -1.83
C LEU A 366 -18.61 -4.63 -1.18
N GLU A 367 -18.32 -5.87 -0.79
CA GLU A 367 -19.22 -6.72 0.03
C GLU A 367 -19.65 -6.00 1.30
N VAL A 368 -18.67 -5.43 2.02
CA VAL A 368 -18.92 -4.70 3.26
C VAL A 368 -19.67 -3.39 2.99
N ALA A 369 -19.44 -2.71 1.85
CA ALA A 369 -20.22 -1.55 1.46
C ALA A 369 -21.69 -1.87 1.20
N GLU A 370 -21.98 -2.96 0.51
CA GLU A 370 -23.34 -3.40 0.21
C GLU A 370 -24.12 -3.76 1.49
N ALA A 371 -23.49 -4.51 2.40
CA ALA A 371 -24.06 -4.81 3.72
C ALA A 371 -24.19 -3.58 4.62
N MET A 372 -23.29 -2.59 4.51
CA MET A 372 -23.37 -1.33 5.26
C MET A 372 -24.49 -0.41 4.75
N ALA A 373 -24.75 -0.40 3.43
CA ALA A 373 -25.81 0.42 2.81
C ALA A 373 -27.22 -0.07 3.17
N HIS A 374 -27.39 -1.38 3.32
CA HIS A 374 -28.69 -2.03 3.54
C HIS A 374 -29.03 -2.35 5.01
N GLN A 375 -28.10 -2.21 5.95
CA GLN A 375 -28.37 -2.51 7.36
C GLN A 375 -29.39 -1.54 8.02
N ASP A 376 -30.08 -2.05 9.03
CA ASP A 376 -30.85 -1.29 10.01
C ASP A 376 -30.34 -1.60 11.43
N PRO A 377 -30.14 -0.60 12.33
CA PRO A 377 -30.14 0.83 12.04
C PRO A 377 -28.99 1.23 11.11
N LYS A 378 -29.21 2.26 10.29
CA LYS A 378 -28.18 2.86 9.43
C LYS A 378 -26.98 3.37 10.24
N PRO A 379 -25.77 3.40 9.64
CA PRO A 379 -24.59 4.06 10.24
C PRO A 379 -24.91 5.44 10.80
N GLU A 380 -24.38 5.77 11.99
CA GLU A 380 -24.50 7.11 12.55
C GLU A 380 -23.41 8.03 12.00
N ARG A 381 -22.17 7.51 11.93
CA ARG A 381 -21.04 8.08 11.19
C ARG A 381 -21.14 7.75 9.70
N SER A 382 -20.47 8.53 8.86
CA SER A 382 -20.22 8.14 7.48
C SER A 382 -19.30 6.92 7.42
N VAL A 383 -19.47 6.10 6.39
CA VAL A 383 -18.54 5.01 6.07
C VAL A 383 -17.89 5.31 4.72
N VAL A 384 -16.57 5.39 4.70
CA VAL A 384 -15.76 5.70 3.53
C VAL A 384 -15.14 4.41 3.00
N PHE A 385 -15.25 4.18 1.70
CA PHE A 385 -14.67 3.04 1.01
C PHE A 385 -13.64 3.57 0.02
N LEU A 386 -12.37 3.28 0.29
CA LEU A 386 -11.22 3.87 -0.38
C LEU A 386 -10.42 2.77 -1.09
N ALA A 387 -10.58 2.64 -2.40
CA ALA A 387 -9.71 1.80 -3.22
C ALA A 387 -8.51 2.64 -3.68
N VAL A 388 -7.31 2.35 -3.16
CA VAL A 388 -6.09 3.11 -3.46
C VAL A 388 -5.27 2.49 -4.60
N THR A 389 -4.33 3.27 -5.13
CA THR A 389 -3.40 2.86 -6.18
C THR A 389 -1.95 2.96 -5.70
N LEU A 390 -1.01 2.37 -6.45
CA LEU A 390 0.43 2.46 -6.24
C LEU A 390 0.85 1.91 -4.86
N GLU A 391 0.17 0.89 -4.33
CA GLU A 391 0.63 0.14 -3.15
C GLU A 391 1.97 -0.52 -3.48
N GLU A 392 1.97 -1.29 -4.57
CA GLU A 392 3.10 -2.02 -5.17
C GLU A 392 4.38 -1.19 -5.31
N SER A 393 4.19 0.12 -5.51
CA SER A 393 5.26 1.10 -5.72
C SER A 393 5.81 1.71 -4.43
N GLY A 394 5.21 1.39 -3.29
CA GLY A 394 5.53 1.91 -1.96
C GLY A 394 4.42 2.73 -1.32
N LEU A 395 3.17 2.24 -1.33
CA LEU A 395 2.01 2.81 -0.63
C LEU A 395 1.63 4.24 -1.08
N LEU A 396 1.81 4.58 -2.36
CA LEU A 396 1.79 5.98 -2.78
C LEU A 396 0.38 6.59 -2.82
N GLY A 397 -0.65 5.82 -3.18
CA GLY A 397 -2.04 6.28 -3.19
C GLY A 397 -2.58 6.58 -1.80
N SER A 398 -2.33 5.72 -0.81
CA SER A 398 -2.66 6.00 0.59
C SER A 398 -1.80 7.12 1.18
N LYS A 399 -0.50 7.20 0.83
CA LYS A 399 0.35 8.33 1.24
C LYS A 399 -0.21 9.66 0.72
N TYR A 400 -0.66 9.69 -0.53
CA TYR A 400 -1.29 10.88 -1.13
C TYR A 400 -2.65 11.20 -0.52
N TYR A 401 -3.49 10.22 -0.22
CA TYR A 401 -4.73 10.46 0.52
C TYR A 401 -4.45 11.03 1.92
N VAL A 402 -3.43 10.53 2.62
CA VAL A 402 -3.05 11.02 3.95
C VAL A 402 -2.53 12.46 3.92
N SER A 403 -1.84 12.90 2.85
CA SER A 403 -1.45 14.32 2.68
C SER A 403 -2.56 15.21 2.08
N HIS A 404 -3.52 14.63 1.35
CA HIS A 404 -4.65 15.32 0.71
C HIS A 404 -6.00 14.65 1.06
N PRO A 405 -6.39 14.60 2.35
CA PRO A 405 -7.51 13.76 2.79
C PRO A 405 -8.87 14.37 2.41
N THR A 406 -9.77 13.55 1.86
CA THR A 406 -11.15 13.98 1.58
C THR A 406 -12.02 13.99 2.84
N PHE A 407 -11.68 13.16 3.83
CA PHE A 407 -12.17 13.25 5.22
C PHE A 407 -11.00 13.58 6.17
N PRO A 408 -11.06 14.67 6.96
CA PRO A 408 -10.01 15.04 7.91
C PRO A 408 -9.62 13.92 8.87
N LEU A 409 -8.32 13.77 9.17
CA LEU A 409 -7.81 12.60 9.90
C LEU A 409 -8.29 12.55 11.38
N ASP A 410 -8.55 13.70 12.00
CA ASP A 410 -9.19 13.83 13.33
C ASP A 410 -10.69 13.47 13.33
N LYS A 411 -11.26 13.36 12.13
CA LYS A 411 -12.63 12.89 11.86
C LYS A 411 -12.70 11.43 11.44
N ILE A 412 -11.58 10.73 11.27
CA ILE A 412 -11.55 9.27 11.07
C ILE A 412 -11.40 8.56 12.43
N ALA A 413 -12.43 7.80 12.81
CA ALA A 413 -12.48 7.05 14.07
C ALA A 413 -11.47 5.89 14.08
N GLY A 414 -11.38 5.17 12.96
CA GLY A 414 -10.41 4.13 12.70
C GLY A 414 -10.46 3.68 11.23
N VAL A 415 -9.41 2.98 10.81
CA VAL A 415 -9.22 2.39 9.49
C VAL A 415 -9.34 0.86 9.57
N ILE A 416 -9.94 0.24 8.56
CA ILE A 416 -9.97 -1.21 8.36
C ILE A 416 -9.41 -1.51 6.97
N ASN A 417 -8.33 -2.29 6.93
CA ASN A 417 -7.54 -2.58 5.73
C ASN A 417 -7.76 -4.04 5.35
N ILE A 418 -8.33 -4.27 4.17
CA ILE A 418 -8.63 -5.60 3.63
C ILE A 418 -7.68 -5.83 2.46
N ASP A 419 -6.85 -6.86 2.58
CA ASP A 419 -5.69 -7.07 1.73
C ASP A 419 -5.30 -8.55 1.75
N ALA A 420 -4.88 -9.08 0.60
CA ALA A 420 -4.49 -10.47 0.32
C ALA A 420 -5.32 -11.54 1.07
N MET A 421 -6.65 -11.49 0.97
CA MET A 421 -7.53 -12.30 1.82
C MET A 421 -7.34 -13.82 1.64
N SER A 422 -7.38 -14.55 2.76
CA SER A 422 -7.31 -16.02 2.75
C SER A 422 -8.48 -16.65 2.00
N VAL A 423 -8.15 -17.49 1.01
CA VAL A 423 -9.08 -18.32 0.22
C VAL A 423 -8.94 -19.81 0.54
N ALA A 424 -8.24 -20.14 1.64
CA ALA A 424 -7.93 -21.52 2.04
C ALA A 424 -9.07 -22.23 2.81
N GLY A 425 -10.13 -21.50 3.16
CA GLY A 425 -11.28 -21.99 3.94
C GLY A 425 -11.25 -21.51 5.39
N ARG A 426 -12.28 -21.88 6.15
CA ARG A 426 -12.50 -21.38 7.52
C ARG A 426 -11.35 -21.70 8.46
N ALA A 427 -10.87 -20.69 9.18
CA ALA A 427 -9.88 -20.79 10.24
C ALA A 427 -10.51 -20.99 11.64
N LYS A 428 -9.73 -21.48 12.61
CA LYS A 428 -10.06 -21.40 14.06
C LYS A 428 -9.50 -20.13 14.69
N ASP A 429 -8.71 -19.39 13.94
CA ASP A 429 -7.90 -18.27 14.39
C ASP A 429 -8.04 -17.08 13.42
N VAL A 430 -7.54 -15.93 13.87
CA VAL A 430 -7.56 -14.66 13.12
C VAL A 430 -6.19 -14.02 13.30
N THR A 431 -5.44 -13.85 12.21
CA THR A 431 -4.20 -13.08 12.27
C THR A 431 -4.56 -11.62 12.40
N VAL A 432 -3.94 -10.90 13.33
CA VAL A 432 -3.92 -9.44 13.34
C VAL A 432 -2.50 -9.01 13.00
N THR A 433 -2.34 -8.37 11.84
CA THR A 433 -1.06 -7.83 11.42
C THR A 433 -0.71 -6.67 12.36
N GLY A 434 0.43 -6.76 13.04
CA GLY A 434 0.79 -5.85 14.13
C GLY A 434 0.01 -6.03 15.44
N PHE A 435 -0.54 -7.23 15.72
CA PHE A 435 -1.25 -7.56 16.97
C PHE A 435 -0.57 -6.99 18.24
N GLY A 436 -1.36 -6.37 19.11
CA GLY A 436 -0.90 -5.63 20.28
C GLY A 436 -0.58 -4.14 20.00
N SER A 437 -1.03 -3.58 18.87
CA SER A 437 -0.77 -2.17 18.50
C SER A 437 -1.93 -1.21 18.82
N SER A 438 -3.18 -1.59 18.55
CA SER A 438 -4.33 -0.67 18.58
C SER A 438 -5.55 -1.26 19.27
N GLU A 439 -6.28 -0.41 20.00
CA GLU A 439 -7.56 -0.70 20.65
C GLU A 439 -8.68 -1.18 19.69
N LEU A 440 -8.45 -1.13 18.37
CA LEU A 440 -9.32 -1.78 17.38
C LEU A 440 -9.40 -3.31 17.56
N GLU A 441 -8.33 -3.96 18.06
CA GLU A 441 -8.36 -5.41 18.31
C GLU A 441 -9.28 -5.79 19.49
N ASP A 442 -9.52 -4.88 20.45
CA ASP A 442 -10.52 -5.08 21.52
C ASP A 442 -11.98 -5.02 21.01
N ILE A 443 -12.21 -4.48 19.81
CA ILE A 443 -13.50 -4.57 19.09
C ILE A 443 -13.58 -5.89 18.31
N LEU A 444 -12.50 -6.27 17.61
CA LEU A 444 -12.43 -7.50 16.83
C LEU A 444 -12.55 -8.77 17.69
N LYS A 445 -11.93 -8.77 18.87
CA LYS A 445 -11.81 -9.92 19.79
C LYS A 445 -13.14 -10.55 20.23
N PRO A 446 -14.16 -9.80 20.72
CA PRO A 446 -15.46 -10.38 21.03
C PRO A 446 -16.22 -10.88 19.79
N LEU A 447 -15.99 -10.28 18.62
CA LEU A 447 -16.61 -10.71 17.36
C LEU A 447 -16.01 -12.04 16.88
N ALA A 448 -14.68 -12.18 16.92
CA ALA A 448 -13.98 -13.44 16.62
C ALA A 448 -14.41 -14.54 17.59
N ALA A 449 -14.50 -14.25 18.89
CA ALA A 449 -14.97 -15.20 19.88
C ALA A 449 -16.42 -15.68 19.62
N ALA A 450 -17.27 -14.86 18.99
CA ALA A 450 -18.62 -15.25 18.58
C ALA A 450 -18.68 -16.14 17.33
N GLN A 451 -17.57 -16.28 16.59
CA GLN A 451 -17.39 -17.26 15.49
C GLN A 451 -16.67 -18.56 15.94
N ASP A 452 -16.46 -18.74 17.25
CA ASP A 452 -15.56 -19.73 17.86
C ASP A 452 -14.07 -19.57 17.43
N ARG A 453 -13.59 -18.33 17.28
CA ARG A 453 -12.23 -18.01 16.80
C ARG A 453 -11.39 -17.18 17.79
N THR A 454 -10.07 -17.32 17.72
CA THR A 454 -9.12 -16.58 18.59
C THR A 454 -8.11 -15.72 17.81
N LEU A 455 -7.84 -14.51 18.30
CA LEU A 455 -6.84 -13.62 17.70
C LEU A 455 -5.40 -14.05 18.02
N HIS A 456 -4.48 -13.85 17.07
CA HIS A 456 -3.03 -13.97 17.25
C HIS A 456 -2.27 -12.95 16.39
N GLY A 457 -0.97 -12.81 16.65
CA GLY A 457 -0.07 -12.06 15.76
C GLY A 457 0.49 -12.93 14.63
N GLU A 458 1.18 -12.28 13.69
CA GLU A 458 1.80 -12.91 12.52
C GLU A 458 2.83 -13.98 12.92
N THR A 459 2.94 -15.06 12.14
CA THR A 459 3.94 -16.11 12.39
C THR A 459 5.37 -15.67 12.03
N SER A 460 5.51 -14.74 11.08
CA SER A 460 6.78 -14.23 10.56
C SER A 460 7.01 -12.75 10.92
N VAL A 461 6.97 -12.43 12.22
CA VAL A 461 7.11 -11.06 12.76
C VAL A 461 8.37 -10.30 12.31
N GLN A 462 9.44 -11.03 11.94
CA GLN A 462 10.69 -10.45 11.42
C GLN A 462 10.57 -9.84 10.02
N SER A 463 9.53 -10.21 9.26
CA SER A 463 9.28 -9.67 7.92
C SER A 463 8.68 -8.27 7.95
N GLY A 464 8.10 -7.84 9.08
CA GLY A 464 7.50 -6.51 9.24
C GLY A 464 6.33 -6.24 8.29
N PHE A 465 5.40 -7.20 8.17
CA PHE A 465 4.20 -7.10 7.32
C PHE A 465 3.31 -5.89 7.66
N TYR A 466 3.25 -5.49 8.93
CA TYR A 466 2.59 -4.26 9.38
C TYR A 466 3.12 -2.95 8.71
N PHE A 467 4.28 -3.00 8.04
CA PHE A 467 4.81 -1.87 7.26
C PHE A 467 4.71 -2.11 5.73
N ARG A 468 3.92 -3.09 5.27
CA ARG A 468 3.79 -3.57 3.87
C ARG A 468 2.33 -3.54 3.36
N SER A 469 1.55 -2.54 3.74
CA SER A 469 0.19 -2.33 3.24
C SER A 469 -0.30 -0.93 3.64
N ASP A 470 -1.32 -0.40 2.95
CA ASP A 470 -1.71 1.02 2.95
C ASP A 470 -2.10 1.61 4.32
N HIS A 471 -2.64 0.79 5.21
CA HIS A 471 -2.91 1.17 6.61
C HIS A 471 -1.70 1.82 7.30
N PHE A 472 -0.48 1.47 6.91
CA PHE A 472 0.73 2.02 7.50
C PHE A 472 0.87 3.53 7.30
N ASN A 473 0.41 4.13 6.19
CA ASN A 473 0.45 5.59 6.04
C ASN A 473 -0.50 6.30 7.03
N PHE A 474 -1.68 5.71 7.26
CA PHE A 474 -2.63 6.21 8.25
C PHE A 474 -2.06 6.06 9.66
N ALA A 475 -1.37 4.95 9.95
CA ALA A 475 -0.64 4.75 11.20
C ALA A 475 0.52 5.75 11.38
N LYS A 476 1.35 6.00 10.36
CA LYS A 476 2.42 7.03 10.37
C LYS A 476 1.85 8.43 10.66
N ALA A 477 0.63 8.73 10.20
CA ALA A 477 -0.11 9.95 10.53
C ALA A 477 -0.87 9.91 11.88
N GLY A 478 -0.95 8.75 12.52
CA GLY A 478 -1.57 8.53 13.83
C GLY A 478 -3.00 8.00 13.83
N VAL A 479 -3.68 7.85 12.68
CA VAL A 479 -5.06 7.29 12.67
C VAL A 479 -4.99 5.77 12.94
N PRO A 480 -5.64 5.25 14.00
CA PRO A 480 -5.68 3.83 14.32
C PRO A 480 -6.19 2.99 13.16
N ALA A 481 -5.49 1.88 12.90
CA ALA A 481 -5.83 0.97 11.81
C ALA A 481 -5.83 -0.49 12.25
N LEU A 482 -6.69 -1.28 11.62
CA LEU A 482 -6.78 -2.73 11.75
C LEU A 482 -6.52 -3.38 10.39
N TYR A 483 -5.62 -4.35 10.37
CA TYR A 483 -5.41 -5.28 9.25
C TYR A 483 -5.44 -6.69 9.84
N ALA A 484 -6.39 -7.53 9.42
CA ALA A 484 -6.60 -8.85 9.97
C ALA A 484 -7.27 -9.81 8.98
N ASP A 485 -6.93 -11.10 9.07
CA ASP A 485 -7.29 -12.16 8.13
C ASP A 485 -7.58 -13.50 8.83
N GLY A 486 -8.03 -14.51 8.06
CA GLY A 486 -8.16 -15.88 8.52
C GLY A 486 -6.83 -16.60 8.67
N GLY A 487 -6.51 -16.97 9.91
CA GLY A 487 -5.23 -17.54 10.31
C GLY A 487 -4.91 -18.95 9.81
N GLU A 488 -3.73 -19.44 10.21
CA GLU A 488 -3.16 -20.70 9.71
C GLU A 488 -3.86 -21.96 10.26
N ASP A 489 -4.54 -21.93 11.42
CA ASP A 489 -5.18 -23.11 12.01
C ASP A 489 -6.56 -23.42 11.41
N LEU A 490 -6.58 -23.79 10.13
CA LEU A 490 -7.79 -24.16 9.38
C LEU A 490 -8.67 -25.19 10.12
N ARG A 491 -9.99 -25.00 10.08
CA ARG A 491 -10.97 -25.96 10.63
C ARG A 491 -10.85 -27.32 9.93
N GLU A 492 -10.51 -27.33 8.65
CA GLU A 492 -10.14 -28.52 7.89
C GLU A 492 -8.62 -28.64 7.74
N GLY A 493 -8.02 -29.72 8.24
CA GLY A 493 -6.58 -30.00 8.09
C GLY A 493 -5.65 -29.28 9.08
N GLY A 494 -6.11 -28.23 9.76
CA GLY A 494 -5.35 -27.54 10.81
C GLY A 494 -4.15 -26.73 10.30
N VAL A 495 -3.31 -26.31 11.25
CA VAL A 495 -2.06 -25.55 11.01
C VAL A 495 -1.22 -26.07 9.84
N ASP A 496 -1.08 -27.39 9.68
CA ASP A 496 -0.28 -27.98 8.59
C ASP A 496 -0.90 -27.70 7.20
N ALA A 497 -2.23 -27.62 7.10
CA ALA A 497 -2.92 -27.28 5.86
C ALA A 497 -2.86 -25.77 5.56
N GLY A 498 -3.08 -24.90 6.56
CA GLY A 498 -2.98 -23.45 6.39
C GLY A 498 -1.56 -23.01 6.03
N ARG A 499 -0.54 -23.53 6.73
CA ARG A 499 0.87 -23.27 6.38
C ARG A 499 1.23 -23.75 4.98
N LYS A 500 0.70 -24.89 4.55
CA LYS A 500 0.91 -25.37 3.18
C LYS A 500 0.26 -24.44 2.14
N ALA A 501 -0.93 -23.91 2.42
CA ALA A 501 -1.60 -22.95 1.54
C ALA A 501 -0.82 -21.62 1.47
N ALA A 502 -0.45 -21.04 2.62
CA ALA A 502 0.34 -19.82 2.69
C ALA A 502 1.73 -19.97 2.02
N ALA A 503 2.38 -21.13 2.19
CA ALA A 503 3.66 -21.43 1.54
C ALA A 503 3.53 -21.70 0.02
N ASP A 504 2.44 -22.29 -0.46
CA ASP A 504 2.18 -22.39 -1.90
C ASP A 504 1.97 -20.99 -2.49
N TYR A 505 1.14 -20.17 -1.85
CA TYR A 505 0.86 -18.82 -2.29
C TYR A 505 2.14 -17.96 -2.36
N GLY A 506 2.84 -17.81 -1.24
CA GLY A 506 4.04 -16.97 -1.14
C GLY A 506 5.27 -17.46 -1.91
N ALA A 507 5.30 -18.72 -2.39
CA ALA A 507 6.41 -19.26 -3.17
C ALA A 507 6.09 -19.47 -4.66
N ASN A 508 4.82 -19.68 -5.03
CA ASN A 508 4.42 -20.07 -6.38
C ASN A 508 3.42 -19.12 -7.06
N ARG A 509 2.79 -18.17 -6.34
CA ARG A 509 1.66 -17.36 -6.84
C ARG A 509 1.82 -15.85 -6.62
N TYR A 510 2.12 -15.45 -5.39
CA TYR A 510 2.32 -14.07 -4.95
C TYR A 510 3.28 -13.30 -5.88
N HIS A 511 2.85 -12.13 -6.36
CA HIS A 511 3.56 -11.33 -7.37
C HIS A 511 4.01 -12.19 -8.58
N GLY A 512 3.05 -12.89 -9.21
CA GLY A 512 3.30 -13.79 -10.33
C GLY A 512 2.04 -14.19 -11.11
N PRO A 513 2.18 -14.76 -12.33
CA PRO A 513 1.08 -15.14 -13.22
C PRO A 513 0.32 -16.42 -12.77
N LYS A 514 0.32 -16.72 -11.47
CA LYS A 514 -0.46 -17.82 -10.85
C LYS A 514 -1.30 -17.34 -9.67
N ASP A 515 -1.32 -16.05 -9.42
CA ASP A 515 -2.37 -15.43 -8.63
C ASP A 515 -3.63 -15.22 -9.47
N GLU A 516 -4.21 -16.34 -9.89
CA GLU A 516 -5.45 -16.44 -10.67
C GLU A 516 -6.63 -16.87 -9.77
N PHE A 517 -7.84 -16.47 -10.17
CA PHE A 517 -9.07 -16.94 -9.54
C PHE A 517 -9.37 -18.40 -9.92
N ASP A 518 -9.36 -19.31 -8.95
CA ASP A 518 -9.58 -20.74 -9.16
C ASP A 518 -10.77 -21.28 -8.35
N ALA A 519 -11.95 -21.23 -8.95
CA ALA A 519 -13.19 -21.80 -8.40
C ALA A 519 -13.17 -23.32 -8.14
N SER A 520 -12.11 -24.04 -8.53
CA SER A 520 -11.94 -25.46 -8.23
C SER A 520 -11.15 -25.75 -6.95
N THR A 521 -10.39 -24.77 -6.44
CA THR A 521 -9.59 -24.90 -5.20
C THR A 521 -9.94 -23.89 -4.11
N TRP A 522 -10.50 -22.72 -4.47
CA TRP A 522 -10.85 -21.66 -3.52
C TRP A 522 -11.99 -22.06 -2.58
N LYS A 523 -11.81 -21.82 -1.27
CA LYS A 523 -12.81 -22.03 -0.22
C LYS A 523 -13.16 -20.70 0.44
N LEU A 524 -14.19 -20.07 -0.11
CA LEU A 524 -14.62 -18.72 0.28
C LEU A 524 -15.50 -18.67 1.54
N ASP A 525 -15.79 -19.81 2.17
CA ASP A 525 -16.54 -19.86 3.43
C ASP A 525 -15.75 -19.28 4.61
N GLY A 526 -14.41 -19.37 4.58
CA GLY A 526 -13.52 -18.65 5.50
C GLY A 526 -13.49 -17.15 5.23
N THR A 527 -13.35 -16.76 3.96
CA THR A 527 -13.32 -15.37 3.52
C THR A 527 -14.60 -14.62 3.92
N VAL A 528 -15.76 -15.28 3.84
CA VAL A 528 -17.04 -14.73 4.33
C VAL A 528 -17.07 -14.60 5.86
N GLU A 529 -16.50 -15.54 6.64
CA GLU A 529 -16.35 -15.36 8.09
C GLU A 529 -15.45 -14.14 8.41
N ASP A 530 -14.37 -13.92 7.66
CA ASP A 530 -13.47 -12.77 7.83
C ASP A 530 -14.13 -11.43 7.48
N LEU A 531 -14.86 -11.35 6.36
CA LEU A 531 -15.61 -10.15 5.99
C LEU A 531 -16.72 -9.81 7.00
N GLN A 532 -17.35 -10.81 7.61
CA GLN A 532 -18.30 -10.59 8.71
C GLN A 532 -17.63 -9.99 9.96
N LEU A 533 -16.37 -10.33 10.25
CA LEU A 533 -15.59 -9.68 11.32
C LEU A 533 -15.27 -8.23 10.97
N MET A 534 -14.79 -7.96 9.75
CA MET A 534 -14.48 -6.59 9.31
C MET A 534 -15.72 -5.69 9.30
N TYR A 535 -16.84 -6.19 8.76
CA TYR A 535 -18.15 -5.55 8.85
C TYR A 535 -18.55 -5.27 10.31
N GLY A 536 -18.38 -6.25 11.21
CA GLY A 536 -18.71 -6.11 12.63
C GLY A 536 -17.92 -5.01 13.34
N VAL A 537 -16.60 -4.92 13.10
CA VAL A 537 -15.75 -3.88 13.69
C VAL A 537 -16.20 -2.50 13.20
N GLY A 538 -16.34 -2.30 11.89
CA GLY A 538 -16.77 -1.00 11.36
C GLY A 538 -18.22 -0.65 11.71
N LYS A 539 -19.09 -1.64 11.92
CA LYS A 539 -20.47 -1.42 12.40
C LYS A 539 -20.49 -0.86 13.82
N GLU A 540 -19.65 -1.39 14.72
CA GLU A 540 -19.53 -0.85 16.07
C GLU A 540 -18.93 0.56 16.06
N LEU A 541 -17.90 0.80 15.23
CA LEU A 541 -17.29 2.13 15.07
C LEU A 541 -18.24 3.16 14.44
N ALA A 542 -19.09 2.75 13.49
CA ALA A 542 -19.97 3.65 12.75
C ALA A 542 -21.30 3.93 13.48
N GLY A 543 -21.78 2.98 14.30
CA GLY A 543 -22.93 3.20 15.18
C GLY A 543 -22.57 3.89 16.51
N GLY A 544 -21.44 3.51 17.11
CA GLY A 544 -21.09 3.88 18.48
C GLY A 544 -20.40 5.24 18.66
N ASP A 545 -20.06 5.52 19.92
CA ASP A 545 -19.30 6.69 20.38
C ASP A 545 -17.80 6.42 20.55
N ARG A 546 -17.33 5.19 20.33
CA ARG A 546 -15.92 4.82 20.49
C ARG A 546 -15.01 5.61 19.54
N TRP A 547 -13.85 5.99 20.05
CA TRP A 547 -12.71 6.58 19.32
C TRP A 547 -11.46 5.83 19.78
N PRO A 548 -11.10 4.71 19.11
CA PRO A 548 -9.90 3.96 19.44
C PRO A 548 -8.62 4.82 19.38
N ASN A 549 -7.59 4.31 20.04
CA ASN A 549 -6.24 4.83 20.02
C ASN A 549 -5.22 3.68 19.78
N TRP A 550 -3.94 4.05 19.82
CA TRP A 550 -2.82 3.12 19.95
C TRP A 550 -2.56 2.83 21.43
N TYR A 551 -2.10 1.62 21.75
CA TYR A 551 -1.73 1.26 23.12
C TYR A 551 -0.47 2.02 23.59
N GLU A 552 -0.27 2.08 24.91
CA GLU A 552 0.89 2.77 25.51
C GLU A 552 2.23 2.19 25.03
N GLY A 553 3.15 3.08 24.69
CA GLY A 553 4.47 2.73 24.14
C GLY A 553 4.51 2.49 22.62
N ASN A 554 3.36 2.40 21.93
CA ASN A 554 3.32 2.30 20.47
C ASN A 554 3.79 3.64 19.81
N PRO A 555 4.65 3.61 18.77
CA PRO A 555 5.23 4.82 18.18
C PRO A 555 4.21 5.78 17.55
N PHE A 556 3.04 5.30 17.12
CA PHE A 556 2.01 6.11 16.47
C PHE A 556 1.10 6.86 17.45
N LYS A 557 1.13 6.47 18.74
CA LYS A 557 0.30 7.05 19.80
C LYS A 557 0.47 8.57 19.92
N ALA A 558 1.71 9.05 19.88
CA ALA A 558 2.01 10.48 20.04
C ALA A 558 1.38 11.36 18.93
N ALA A 559 1.28 10.82 17.70
CA ALA A 559 0.63 11.51 16.60
C ALA A 559 -0.90 11.56 16.80
N ARG A 560 -1.53 10.45 17.24
CA ARG A 560 -2.97 10.41 17.55
C ARG A 560 -3.34 11.33 18.71
N ASP A 561 -2.58 11.30 19.80
CA ASP A 561 -2.85 12.13 20.98
C ASP A 561 -2.70 13.63 20.66
N ALA A 562 -1.77 13.99 19.77
CA ALA A 562 -1.64 15.36 19.27
C ALA A 562 -2.83 15.76 18.36
N MET A 563 -3.22 14.89 17.42
CA MET A 563 -4.35 15.08 16.50
C MET A 563 -5.69 15.25 17.23
N MET A 564 -5.92 14.48 18.29
CA MET A 564 -7.22 14.43 19.00
C MET A 564 -7.37 15.50 20.10
N LYS A 565 -6.32 16.27 20.39
CA LYS A 565 -6.23 17.21 21.51
C LYS A 565 -7.34 18.27 21.52
N ASP A 566 -7.66 18.83 20.36
CA ASP A 566 -8.68 19.88 20.25
C ASP A 566 -10.10 19.27 20.33
N LYS A 567 -10.28 18.03 19.88
CA LYS A 567 -11.54 17.28 20.04
C LYS A 567 -11.83 16.93 21.49
N ALA A 568 -10.79 16.70 22.30
CA ALA A 568 -10.91 16.55 23.76
C ALA A 568 -11.24 17.88 24.47
N SER A 569 -11.04 19.02 23.82
CA SER A 569 -11.34 20.37 24.34
C SER A 569 -12.72 20.91 23.88
N ALA A 570 -13.45 20.13 23.08
CA ALA A 570 -14.76 20.47 22.51
C ALA A 570 -15.93 19.64 23.10
N LYS A 571 -15.70 18.99 24.24
CA LYS A 571 -16.70 18.27 25.07
C LYS A 571 -16.80 18.93 26.45
#